data_AF-A0A954YHA4-F1
#
_entry.id   AF-A0A954YHA4-F1
#
_cell.length_a   1.000
_cell.length_b   1.000
_cell.length_c   1.000
_cell.angle_alpha   90.00
_cell.angle_beta   90.00
_cell.angle_gamma   90.00
#
_symmetry.space_group_name_H-M   'P 1'
#
loop_
_entity.id
_entity.type
_entity.pdbx_description
1 polymer ?
#
loop_
_entity_poly.entity_id
_entity_poly.type
_entity_poly.pdbx_seq_one_letter_code
_entity_poly.pdbx_strand_id
1 'polypeptide(L)' 'MSVFALIDDKHVPLYRVMWIAATPHYCGAEDCTREGFYEVRLEQGESVWANRDERDQAILALEAWQGGLPPEEEDWRN' A
#
# COMPACT_ATOMS: atom_id res chain seq x y z
N MET A 1 -6.35 -12.79 -4.72
CA MET A 1 -5.60 -11.53 -4.52
C MET A 1 -4.18 -11.86 -4.07
N SER A 2 -3.19 -11.03 -4.47
CA SER A 2 -1.81 -11.12 -3.96
C SER A 2 -1.75 -10.61 -2.53
N VAL A 3 -0.91 -11.23 -1.68
CA VAL A 3 -0.61 -10.72 -0.33
C VAL A 3 0.54 -9.70 -0.33
N PHE A 4 0.99 -9.28 -1.51
CA PHE A 4 2.06 -8.31 -1.72
C PHE A 4 1.54 -7.08 -2.48
N ALA A 5 1.97 -5.90 -2.06
CA ALA A 5 1.94 -4.67 -2.85
C ALA A 5 3.30 -4.48 -3.56
N LEU A 6 3.30 -4.00 -4.80
CA LEU A 6 4.52 -3.61 -5.51
C LEU A 6 4.75 -2.11 -5.31
N ILE A 7 5.84 -1.74 -4.65
CA ILE A 7 6.18 -0.34 -4.34
C ILE A 7 7.68 -0.15 -4.58
N ASP A 8 8.06 0.74 -5.50
CA ASP A 8 9.48 1.04 -5.81
C ASP A 8 10.26 -0.25 -6.11
N ASP A 9 9.70 -1.06 -7.02
CA ASP A 9 10.17 -2.40 -7.42
C ASP A 9 10.27 -3.44 -6.29
N LYS A 10 9.69 -3.18 -5.11
CA LYS A 10 9.72 -4.09 -3.95
C LYS A 10 8.36 -4.76 -3.77
N HIS A 11 8.38 -6.09 -3.59
CA HIS A 11 7.19 -6.83 -3.15
C HIS A 11 7.06 -6.72 -1.63
N VAL A 12 6.21 -5.81 -1.18
CA VAL A 12 5.97 -5.52 0.23
C VAL A 12 4.79 -6.36 0.73
N PRO A 13 4.97 -7.24 1.73
CA PRO A 13 3.86 -7.98 2.32
C PRO A 13 2.86 -7.02 2.97
N LEU A 14 1.57 -7.19 2.67
CA LEU A 14 0.51 -6.30 3.18
C LEU A 14 0.47 -6.25 4.72
N TYR A 15 0.71 -7.39 5.38
CA TYR A 15 0.72 -7.47 6.85
C TYR A 15 1.84 -6.66 7.52
N ARG A 16 2.88 -6.26 6.77
CA ARG A 16 3.97 -5.41 7.30
C ARG A 16 3.66 -3.92 7.20
N VAL A 17 2.60 -3.52 6.50
CA VAL A 17 2.25 -2.10 6.31
C VAL A 17 1.54 -1.58 7.55
N MET A 18 2.12 -0.56 8.19
CA MET A 18 1.56 0.09 9.37
C MET A 18 0.62 1.24 8.98
N TRP A 19 1.05 2.07 8.03
CA TRP A 19 0.25 3.14 7.46
C TRP A 19 0.82 3.62 6.13
N ILE A 20 -0.03 4.28 5.34
CA ILE A 20 0.31 4.90 4.05
C ILE A 20 -0.01 6.39 4.17
N ALA A 21 0.95 7.24 3.83
CA ALA A 21 0.75 8.69 3.86
C ALA A 21 -0.32 9.11 2.85
N ALA A 22 -1.28 9.94 3.28
CA ALA A 22 -2.29 10.50 2.40
C ALA A 22 -1.75 11.64 1.52
N THR A 23 -0.70 12.32 1.98
CA THR A 23 -0.04 13.44 1.30
C THR A 23 1.38 13.08 0.89
N PRO A 24 1.85 13.54 -0.27
CA PRO A 24 3.25 13.39 -0.67
C PRO A 24 4.19 14.16 0.27
N HIS A 25 5.43 13.69 0.38
CA HIS A 25 6.47 14.33 1.17
C HIS A 25 7.03 15.57 0.47
N TYR A 26 7.18 16.65 1.25
CA TYR A 26 7.85 17.88 0.86
C TYR A 26 8.52 18.46 2.10
N CYS A 27 9.85 18.46 2.14
CA CYS A 27 10.62 18.97 3.29
C CYS A 27 11.51 20.16 2.93
N GLY A 28 11.73 20.42 1.63
CA GLY A 28 12.53 21.54 1.15
C GLY A 28 14.04 21.38 1.34
N ALA A 29 14.50 20.19 1.76
CA ALA A 29 15.93 19.90 1.83
C ALA A 29 16.48 19.67 0.41
N GLU A 30 17.60 20.32 0.07
CA GLU A 30 18.20 20.30 -1.27
C GLU A 30 18.63 18.90 -1.73
N ASP A 31 18.95 18.01 -0.78
CA ASP A 31 19.39 16.64 -1.02
C ASP A 31 18.26 15.61 -0.91
N CYS A 32 17.01 16.05 -0.74
CA CYS A 32 15.87 15.13 -0.66
C CYS A 32 15.53 14.53 -2.02
N THR A 33 15.63 13.21 -2.13
CA THR A 33 15.27 12.44 -3.34
C THR A 33 13.85 11.87 -3.30
N ARG A 34 13.08 12.21 -2.26
CA ARG A 34 11.74 11.64 -1.98
C ARG A 34 10.61 12.67 -2.09
N GLU A 35 10.91 13.89 -2.51
CA GLU A 35 9.87 14.89 -2.74
C GLU A 35 8.83 14.42 -3.77
N GLY A 36 7.56 14.62 -3.47
CA GLY A 36 6.45 14.17 -4.32
C GLY A 36 6.07 12.68 -4.17
N PHE A 37 6.86 11.87 -3.46
CA PHE A 37 6.52 10.48 -3.14
C PHE A 37 5.72 10.38 -1.83
N TYR A 38 4.94 9.31 -1.70
CA TYR A 38 4.13 8.98 -0.53
C TYR A 38 4.89 7.99 0.34
N GLU A 39 5.05 8.32 1.62
CA GLU A 39 5.69 7.40 2.55
C GLU A 39 4.75 6.23 2.88
N VAL A 40 5.26 5.01 2.78
CA VAL A 40 4.62 3.80 3.29
C VAL A 40 5.45 3.27 4.43
N ARG A 41 4.91 3.36 5.65
CA ARG A 41 5.59 2.92 6.86
C ARG A 41 5.38 1.44 7.05
N LEU A 42 6.48 0.72 7.25
CA LEU A 42 6.48 -0.69 7.56
C LEU A 42 6.72 -0.91 9.06
N GLU A 43 6.50 -2.14 9.50
CA GLU A 43 6.94 -2.61 10.82
C GLU A 43 8.45 -2.34 11.04
N GLN A 44 8.85 -2.27 12.31
CA GLN A 44 10.26 -2.09 12.73
C GLN A 44 10.88 -0.75 12.31
N GLY A 45 10.05 0.23 11.95
CA GLY A 45 10.49 1.61 11.68
C GLY A 45 11.03 1.83 10.28
N GLU A 46 10.97 0.83 9.41
CA GLU A 46 11.37 0.96 8.00
C GLU A 46 10.30 1.73 7.20
N SER A 47 10.71 2.40 6.12
CA SER A 47 9.79 3.06 5.17
C SER A 47 10.20 2.75 3.74
N VAL A 48 9.20 2.60 2.87
CA VAL A 48 9.36 2.66 1.41
C VAL A 48 8.60 3.86 0.87
N TRP A 49 8.91 4.25 -0.36
CA TRP A 49 8.39 5.47 -0.97
C TRP A 49 7.65 5.13 -2.25
N ALA A 50 6.34 5.36 -2.25
CA ALA A 50 5.45 5.05 -3.35
C ALA A 50 5.22 6.29 -4.22
N ASN A 51 5.14 6.11 -5.53
CA ASN A 51 4.49 7.11 -6.37
C ASN A 51 2.96 7.09 -6.13
N ARG A 52 2.23 8.01 -6.77
CA ARG A 52 0.78 8.16 -6.61
C ARG A 52 0.02 6.85 -6.91
N ASP A 53 0.35 6.19 -8.01
CA ASP A 53 -0.35 4.98 -8.47
C ASP A 53 -0.04 3.80 -7.56
N GLU A 54 1.23 3.59 -7.20
CA GLU A 54 1.64 2.56 -6.24
C GLU A 54 0.94 2.72 -4.89
N ARG A 55 0.82 3.96 -4.40
CA ARG A 55 0.12 4.31 -3.16
C ARG A 55 -1.36 3.94 -3.25
N ASP A 56 -2.02 4.25 -4.36
CA ASP A 56 -3.44 3.91 -4.55
C ASP A 56 -3.65 2.40 -4.65
N GLN A 57 -2.79 1.70 -5.39
CA GLN A 57 -2.85 0.23 -5.50
C GLN A 57 -2.58 -0.46 -4.15
N ALA A 58 -1.66 0.05 -3.34
CA ALA A 58 -1.38 -0.50 -2.02
C ALA A 58 -2.58 -0.33 -1.06
N ILE A 59 -3.27 0.81 -1.11
CA ILE A 59 -4.51 1.03 -0.34
C ILE A 59 -5.59 0.06 -0.80
N LEU A 60 -5.83 -0.06 -2.11
CA LEU A 60 -6.81 -1.02 -2.66
C LEU A 60 -6.50 -2.46 -2.25
N ALA A 61 -5.22 -2.85 -2.25
CA ALA A 61 -4.80 -4.18 -1.82
C ALA A 61 -5.03 -4.41 -0.31
N LEU A 62 -4.79 -3.40 0.54
CA LEU A 62 -5.08 -3.48 1.98
C LEU A 62 -6.59 -3.55 2.26
N GLU A 63 -7.39 -2.75 1.56
CA GLU A 63 -8.86 -2.80 1.66
C GLU A 63 -9.41 -4.15 1.20
N ALA A 64 -8.88 -4.70 0.10
CA ALA A 64 -9.25 -6.03 -0.36
C ALA A 64 -8.75 -7.17 0.55
N TRP A 65 -7.69 -6.92 1.32
CA TRP A 65 -7.16 -7.88 2.31
C TRP A 65 -7.95 -7.88 3.63
N GLN A 66 -8.91 -6.96 3.82
CA GLN A 66 -9.83 -7.00 4.96
C GLN A 66 -10.50 -8.37 5.03
N GLY A 67 -10.22 -9.13 6.10
CA GLY A 67 -10.63 -10.52 6.25
C GLY A 67 -12.14 -10.73 6.35
N GLY A 68 -12.85 -10.79 5.22
CA GLY A 68 -14.28 -11.11 5.21
C GLY A 68 -14.85 -11.41 3.82
N LEU A 69 -14.85 -12.70 3.47
CA LEU A 69 -15.66 -13.42 2.45
C LEU A 69 -15.67 -12.86 0.99
N PRO A 70 -15.44 -13.71 -0.03
CA PRO A 70 -15.98 -13.39 -1.35
C PRO A 70 -17.51 -13.20 -1.23
N PRO A 71 -18.15 -12.38 -2.09
CA PRO A 71 -19.62 -12.37 -2.16
C PRO A 71 -20.08 -13.82 -2.26
N GLU A 72 -21.08 -14.21 -1.45
CA GLU A 72 -21.68 -15.54 -1.55
C GLU A 72 -21.94 -15.80 -3.04
N GLU A 73 -21.32 -16.85 -3.60
CA GLU A 73 -21.74 -17.33 -4.91
C GLU A 73 -23.21 -17.68 -4.74
N GLU A 74 -24.11 -16.95 -5.39
CA GLU A 74 -25.52 -17.32 -5.48
C GLU A 74 -25.57 -18.75 -5.99
N ASP A 75 -25.86 -19.70 -5.08
CA ASP A 75 -26.13 -21.08 -5.42
C ASP A 75 -27.41 -21.07 -6.26
N TRP A 76 -27.24 -21.09 -7.58
CA TRP A 76 -28.30 -21.12 -8.60
C TRP A 76 -29.19 -22.38 -8.50
N ARG A 77 -29.05 -23.18 -7.44
CA ARG A 77 -29.75 -24.44 -7.19
C ARG A 77 -30.82 -24.36 -6.11
N ASN A 78 -31.64 -23.31 -6.12
CA ASN A 78 -32.97 -23.37 -5.49
C ASN A 78 -34.06 -23.06 -6.50
#